data_AF-A0A950PR64-F1
#
_entry.id   AF-A0A950PR64-F1
#
_cell.length_a   1.000
_cell.length_b   1.000
_cell.length_c   1.000
_cell.angle_alpha   90.00
_cell.angle_beta   90.00
_cell.angle_gamma   90.00
#
_symmetry.space_group_name_H-M   'P 1'
#
loop_
_entity.id
_entity.type
_entity.pdbx_description
1 polymer ?
#
loop_
_entity_poly.entity_id
_entity_poly.type
_entity_poly.pdbx_seq_one_letter_code
_entity_poly.pdbx_strand_id
1 'polypeptide(L)'
;MGERVLGGVGTRLLFENDRVKVWELRLAPGEDSPPHRHELDHLLIQLSGDRVAVIPESDTDGPYKDYLEAEVIPGMTVFVERGGVETARNVGNEPYREIIIELKD
;
A
#
# COMPACT_ATOMS: atom_id res chain seq x y z
N MET A 1 6.58 -1.80 -26.34
CA MET A 1 6.66 -2.17 -24.91
C MET A 1 5.23 -2.18 -24.41
N GLY A 2 4.74 -3.31 -23.92
CA GLY A 2 3.35 -3.41 -23.45
C GLY A 2 3.13 -2.50 -22.26
N GLU A 3 1.99 -1.81 -22.24
CA GLU A 3 1.57 -0.99 -21.11
C GLU A 3 1.44 -1.89 -19.87
N ARG A 4 2.11 -1.52 -18.77
CA ARG A 4 2.03 -2.24 -17.51
C ARG A 4 0.60 -2.14 -16.97
N VAL A 5 -0.05 -3.26 -16.70
CA VAL A 5 -1.34 -3.27 -16.00
C VAL A 5 -1.09 -3.08 -14.51
N LEU A 6 -1.60 -1.98 -13.94
CA LEU A 6 -1.59 -1.72 -12.51
C LEU A 6 -2.86 -2.30 -11.85
N GLY A 7 -2.73 -2.74 -10.60
CA GLY A 7 -3.87 -3.09 -9.76
C GLY A 7 -4.39 -1.91 -8.96
N GLY A 8 -5.35 -2.18 -8.07
CA GLY A 8 -5.81 -1.21 -7.08
C GLY A 8 -4.81 -1.06 -5.94
N VAL A 9 -4.85 0.10 -5.28
CA VAL A 9 -4.03 0.41 -4.08
C VAL A 9 -4.23 -0.59 -2.95
N GLY A 10 -5.43 -1.17 -2.82
CA GLY A 10 -5.69 -2.29 -1.94
C GLY A 10 -6.43 -3.43 -2.63
N THR A 11 -6.50 -4.57 -1.95
CA THR A 11 -7.22 -5.78 -2.43
C THR A 11 -8.73 -5.61 -2.50
N ARG A 12 -9.31 -4.69 -1.71
CA ARG A 12 -10.75 -4.45 -1.67
C ARG A 12 -11.07 -2.99 -1.37
N LEU A 13 -11.95 -2.40 -2.16
CA LEU A 13 -12.55 -1.10 -1.85
C LEU A 13 -13.63 -1.28 -0.77
N LEU A 14 -13.51 -0.54 0.33
CA LEU A 14 -14.45 -0.61 1.46
C LEU A 14 -15.48 0.51 1.42
N PHE A 15 -15.03 1.73 1.10
CA PHE A 15 -15.87 2.93 1.13
C PHE A 15 -15.30 3.99 0.19
N GLU A 16 -16.18 4.81 -0.37
CA GLU A 16 -15.79 5.96 -1.18
C GLU A 16 -16.84 7.06 -1.07
N ASN A 17 -16.39 8.30 -0.88
CA ASN A 17 -17.22 9.50 -1.00
C ASN A 17 -16.42 10.63 -1.68
N ASP A 18 -16.92 11.86 -1.62
CA ASP A 18 -16.29 13.03 -2.26
C ASP A 18 -14.98 13.47 -1.58
N ARG A 19 -14.67 12.96 -0.40
CA ARG A 19 -13.51 13.38 0.41
C ARG A 19 -12.43 12.32 0.52
N VAL A 20 -12.81 11.04 0.51
CA VAL A 20 -11.89 9.94 0.72
C VAL A 20 -12.26 8.70 -0.09
N LYS A 21 -11.24 7.88 -0.34
CA LYS A 21 -11.40 6.49 -0.80
C LYS A 21 -10.69 5.57 0.20
N VAL A 22 -11.40 4.58 0.70
CA VAL A 22 -10.92 3.70 1.77
C VAL A 22 -10.79 2.28 1.25
N TRP A 23 -9.58 1.75 1.29
CA TRP A 23 -9.23 0.41 0.85
C TRP A 23 -8.84 -0.48 2.02
N GLU A 24 -8.97 -1.77 1.81
CA GLU A 24 -8.34 -2.82 2.61
C GLU A 24 -7.29 -3.54 1.76
N LEU A 25 -6.09 -3.67 2.31
CA LEU A 25 -5.05 -4.54 1.79
C LEU A 25 -4.95 -5.77 2.70
N ARG A 26 -4.99 -6.96 2.10
CA ARG A 26 -4.76 -8.25 2.76
C ARG A 26 -3.75 -9.04 1.96
N LEU A 27 -2.72 -9.54 2.64
CA LEU A 27 -1.68 -10.35 2.01
C LEU A 27 -1.39 -11.57 2.89
N ALA A 28 -1.47 -12.76 2.33
CA ALA A 28 -0.96 -13.97 2.96
C ALA A 28 0.57 -13.90 3.11
N PRO A 29 1.19 -14.68 4.02
CA PRO A 29 2.64 -14.75 4.11
C PRO A 29 3.29 -15.04 2.75
N GLY A 30 4.25 -14.19 2.35
CA GLY A 30 4.94 -14.29 1.07
C GLY A 30 4.20 -13.71 -0.14
N GLU A 31 2.94 -13.27 0.01
CA GLU A 31 2.13 -12.70 -1.06
C GLU A 31 2.53 -11.26 -1.38
N ASP A 32 2.52 -10.95 -2.67
CA ASP A 32 2.70 -9.61 -3.23
C ASP A 32 1.33 -9.03 -3.62
N SER A 33 1.12 -7.75 -3.37
CA SER A 33 0.06 -7.02 -4.05
C SER A 33 0.37 -6.97 -5.55
N PRO A 34 -0.63 -6.73 -6.41
CA PRO A 34 -0.33 -6.19 -7.73
C PRO A 34 0.42 -4.86 -7.56
N PRO A 35 1.33 -4.52 -8.49
CA PRO A 35 1.89 -3.18 -8.52
C PRO A 35 0.79 -2.14 -8.70
N HIS A 36 0.87 -1.05 -7.95
CA HIS A 36 -0.14 0.00 -7.93
C HIS A 36 0.51 1.37 -7.81
N ARG A 37 -0.26 2.40 -8.14
CA ARG A 37 0.16 3.79 -8.07
C ARG A 37 -0.73 4.53 -7.08
N HIS A 38 -0.12 5.28 -6.19
CA HIS A 38 -0.79 6.18 -5.26
C HIS A 38 -0.94 7.55 -5.91
N GLU A 39 -2.07 7.79 -6.57
CA GLU A 39 -2.37 9.09 -7.24
C GLU A 39 -2.75 10.20 -6.25
N LEU A 40 -3.06 9.81 -5.00
CA LEU A 40 -3.53 10.68 -3.93
C LEU A 40 -2.66 10.53 -2.69
N ASP A 41 -2.59 11.60 -1.91
CA ASP A 41 -1.97 11.54 -0.59
C ASP A 41 -2.81 10.62 0.28
N HIS A 42 -2.18 9.81 1.12
CA HIS A 42 -2.90 8.77 1.83
C HIS A 42 -2.35 8.48 3.21
N LEU A 43 -3.22 7.89 4.03
CA LEU A 43 -2.86 7.32 5.33
C LEU A 43 -2.80 5.79 5.20
N LEU A 44 -1.71 5.21 5.66
CA LEU A 44 -1.54 3.78 5.87
C LEU A 44 -1.78 3.47 7.34
N ILE A 45 -2.72 2.57 7.64
CA ILE A 45 -3.09 2.19 9.01
C ILE A 45 -2.93 0.67 9.16
N GLN A 46 -1.87 0.27 9.84
CA GLN A 46 -1.56 -1.13 10.06
C GLN A 46 -2.51 -1.74 11.09
N LEU A 47 -3.11 -2.89 10.76
CA LEU A 47 -4.07 -3.57 11.66
C LEU A 47 -3.53 -4.88 12.23
N SER A 48 -2.86 -5.69 11.42
CA SER A 48 -2.26 -6.97 11.84
C SER A 48 -1.18 -7.46 10.88
N GLY A 49 -0.35 -8.38 11.35
CA GLY A 49 0.82 -8.90 10.66
C GLY A 49 2.06 -8.71 11.52
N ASP A 50 3.20 -9.22 11.05
CA ASP A 50 4.49 -9.13 11.72
C ASP A 50 5.51 -8.31 10.91
N ARG A 51 5.55 -8.46 9.58
CA ARG A 51 6.51 -7.72 8.75
C ARG A 51 6.02 -7.47 7.32
N VAL A 52 6.18 -6.24 6.85
CA VAL A 52 5.78 -5.82 5.49
C VAL A 52 6.96 -5.16 4.78
N ALA A 53 7.03 -5.33 3.48
CA ALA A 53 7.99 -4.65 2.62
C ALA A 53 7.30 -3.78 1.57
N VAL A 54 7.92 -2.65 1.27
CA VAL A 54 7.59 -1.79 0.13
C VAL A 54 8.68 -2.00 -0.91
N ILE A 55 8.27 -2.46 -2.09
CA ILE A 55 9.14 -2.66 -3.24
C ILE A 55 8.81 -1.56 -4.26
N PRO A 56 9.60 -0.47 -4.29
CA PRO A 56 9.35 0.62 -5.23
C PRO A 56 9.65 0.19 -6.66
N GLU A 57 8.88 0.72 -7.59
CA GLU A 57 9.08 0.53 -9.01
C GLU A 57 10.08 1.56 -9.56
N SER A 58 10.76 1.24 -10.66
CA SER A 58 11.80 2.10 -11.22
C SER A 58 11.28 3.46 -11.72
N ASP A 59 9.98 3.56 -11.98
CA ASP A 59 9.26 4.77 -12.36
C ASP A 59 8.51 5.43 -11.19
N THR A 60 8.83 5.07 -9.94
CA THR A 60 8.25 5.73 -8.78
C THR A 60 8.70 7.19 -8.67
N ASP A 61 7.75 8.09 -8.53
CA ASP A 61 8.01 9.51 -8.21
C ASP A 61 7.73 9.82 -6.73
N GLY A 62 7.37 8.81 -5.95
CA GLY A 62 7.06 8.93 -4.53
C GLY A 62 8.30 9.11 -3.64
N PRO A 63 8.08 9.37 -2.33
CA PRO A 63 9.14 9.62 -1.36
C PRO A 63 10.00 8.38 -1.05
N TYR A 64 9.46 7.17 -1.24
CA TYR A 64 10.17 5.91 -0.98
C TYR A 64 10.72 5.32 -2.28
N LYS A 65 12.03 5.50 -2.51
CA LYS A 65 12.72 5.09 -3.75
C LYS A 65 13.54 3.80 -3.63
N ASP A 66 13.79 3.37 -2.40
CA ASP A 66 14.54 2.16 -2.09
C ASP A 66 13.66 1.13 -1.40
N TYR A 67 14.05 -0.14 -1.49
CA TYR A 67 13.41 -1.23 -0.76
C TYR A 67 13.39 -0.95 0.74
N LEU A 68 12.22 -1.08 1.34
CA LEU A 68 12.01 -0.86 2.77
C LEU A 68 11.27 -2.06 3.39
N GLU A 69 11.75 -2.56 4.52
CA GLU A 69 11.03 -3.49 5.39
C GLU A 69 10.72 -2.82 6.72
N ALA A 70 9.51 -3.03 7.23
CA ALA A 70 9.10 -2.54 8.53
C ALA A 70 8.41 -3.63 9.35
N GLU A 71 8.64 -3.59 10.66
CA GLU A 71 7.80 -4.31 11.62
C GLU A 71 6.37 -3.76 11.56
N VAL A 72 5.40 -4.65 11.62
CA VAL A 72 3.99 -4.27 11.65
C VAL A 72 3.58 -3.98 13.09
N ILE A 73 3.17 -2.74 13.34
CA ILE A 73 2.74 -2.27 14.66
C ILE A 73 1.24 -1.96 14.56
N PRO A 74 0.35 -2.78 15.16
CA PRO A 74 -1.09 -2.52 15.12
C PRO A 74 -1.46 -1.11 15.62
N GLY A 75 -2.18 -0.36 14.80
CA GLY A 75 -2.57 1.03 15.03
C GLY A 75 -1.57 2.08 14.55
N MET A 76 -0.36 1.68 14.14
CA MET A 76 0.59 2.60 13.51
C MET A 76 -0.06 3.22 12.28
N THR A 77 0.02 4.55 12.20
CA THR A 77 -0.56 5.35 11.12
C THR A 77 0.52 6.22 10.50
N VAL A 78 0.71 6.10 9.19
CA VAL A 78 1.72 6.83 8.43
C VAL A 78 1.05 7.64 7.33
N PHE A 79 1.41 8.91 7.20
CA PHE A 79 1.04 9.74 6.05
C PHE A 79 2.08 9.61 4.95
N VAL A 80 1.62 9.42 3.72
CA VAL A 80 2.47 9.27 2.54
C VAL A 80 1.98 10.21 1.44
N GLU A 81 2.91 10.98 0.88
CA GLU A 81 2.63 11.86 -0.27
C GLU A 81 2.40 11.02 -1.53
N ARG A 82 1.52 11.51 -2.40
CA ARG A 82 1.20 10.90 -3.70
C ARG A 82 2.42 10.77 -4.62
N GLY A 83 2.27 9.93 -5.65
CA GLY A 83 3.25 9.74 -6.73
C GLY A 83 4.01 8.42 -6.64
N GLY A 84 3.89 7.70 -5.52
CA GLY A 84 4.51 6.39 -5.34
C GLY A 84 3.95 5.34 -6.31
N VAL A 85 4.84 4.54 -6.88
CA VAL A 85 4.50 3.29 -7.58
C VAL A 85 5.25 2.17 -6.91
N GLU A 86 4.52 1.18 -6.42
CA GLU A 86 5.10 0.14 -5.57
C GLU A 86 4.34 -1.17 -5.64
N THR A 87 5.01 -2.20 -5.15
CA THR A 87 4.43 -3.49 -4.77
C THR A 87 4.59 -3.64 -3.25
N ALA A 88 3.49 -3.88 -2.55
CA ALA A 88 3.52 -4.25 -1.14
C ALA A 88 3.71 -5.76 -1.03
N ARG A 89 4.63 -6.21 -0.18
CA ARG A 89 4.86 -7.63 0.07
C ARG A 89 4.74 -7.95 1.54
N ASN A 90 4.00 -9.00 1.86
CA ASN A 90 4.09 -9.59 3.19
C ASN A 90 5.35 -10.46 3.27
N VAL A 91 6.39 -9.96 3.91
CA VAL A 91 7.66 -10.69 4.15
C VAL A 91 7.70 -11.39 5.50
N GLY A 92 6.60 -11.31 6.25
CA GLY A 92 6.43 -11.97 7.53
C GLY A 92 5.77 -13.34 7.43
N ASN A 93 5.37 -13.87 8.58
CA ASN A 93 4.79 -15.21 8.73
C ASN A 93 3.31 -15.18 9.12
N GLU A 94 2.73 -14.00 9.39
CA GLU A 94 1.33 -13.83 9.72
C GLU A 94 0.56 -13.14 8.59
N PRO A 95 -0.77 -13.37 8.44
CA PRO A 95 -1.58 -12.61 7.49
C PRO A 95 -1.52 -11.10 7.77
N TYR A 96 -1.03 -10.35 6.79
CA TYR A 96 -0.94 -8.90 6.87
C TYR A 96 -2.26 -8.25 6.51
N ARG A 97 -2.64 -7.21 7.26
CA ARG A 97 -3.83 -6.41 7.02
C ARG A 97 -3.58 -4.93 7.31
N GLU A 98 -4.01 -4.10 6.37
CA GLU A 98 -3.92 -2.65 6.45
C GLU A 98 -5.18 -1.98 5.90
N ILE A 99 -5.46 -0.78 6.41
CA ILE A 99 -6.43 0.15 5.83
C ILE A 99 -5.68 1.31 5.20
N ILE A 100 -6.03 1.61 3.96
CA ILE A 100 -5.45 2.73 3.21
C ILE A 100 -6.56 3.75 2.98
N ILE A 101 -6.33 4.99 3.40
CA ILE A 101 -7.27 6.10 3.22
C ILE A 101 -6.64 7.11 2.27
N GLU A 102 -7.05 7.07 1.01
CA GLU A 102 -6.68 8.08 0.02
C GLU A 102 -7.52 9.36 0.24
N LEU A 103 -6.86 10.51 0.24
CA LEU A 103 -7.46 11.82 0.47
C LEU A 103 -7.75 12.51 -0.86
N LYS A 104 -9.01 12.91 -1.06
CA LYS A 104 -9.45 13.64 -2.25
C LYS A 104 -9.49 15.13 -1.97
N ASP A 105 -9.12 15.91 -2.98
CA ASP A 105 -9.19 17.38 -2.99
C ASP A 105 -10.58 17.88 -3.40
#